data_AF-A0A8D5ZGG8-F1
#
_entry.id   AF-A0A8D5ZGG8-F1
#
_cell.length_a   1.000
_cell.length_b   1.000
_cell.length_c   1.000
_cell.angle_alpha   90.00
_cell.angle_beta   90.00
_cell.angle_gamma   90.00
#
_symmetry.space_group_name_H-M   'P 1'
#
loop_
_entity.id
_entity.type
_entity.pdbx_description
1 polymer ?
#
loop_
_entity_poly.entity_id
_entity_poly.type
_entity_poly.pdbx_seq_one_letter_code
_entity_poly.pdbx_strand_id
1 'polypeptide(L)'
;MDNINKIALIGAFRALGGSLIWPFIGYALYTVYKLPLTVVSLFYLLQGVIGLGAYYVGGILTDTLGRRKGMYLAITMASISIMMASQIASAILVSTLILAQTFFNDIYFVASTSIVGDIFEDDLDSLIRAFSRQRVGINAGWAIGPLVGGYIFQTLGFNKLLLIAGFIALIPIYFVRLLPEFRGGVEVSFTVSKKLLKFLIPSALIFMLMSQLGFGLITFYTTVTHFTVVQVSFLFMINGMMIVVLQDYIGKMLSNVRKFLPLGCIIYGVSYFAVAFITNFSEAAVDIIFITLAEIIVSPLVQAVATSFTEKRQRGKQIGVFGIFTSLGRVFGSSLASYLMTFFLYSPIVLWGLLSSLGFLSAILFFLALRTFKPAQSQVR
;
A
#
# COMPACT_ATOMS: atom_id res chain seq x y z
N MET A 1 -1.64 28.38 -6.06
CA MET A 1 -1.61 26.96 -6.43
C MET A 1 -3.02 26.40 -6.30
N ASP A 2 -3.54 25.74 -7.33
CA ASP A 2 -4.87 25.11 -7.31
C ASP A 2 -4.92 23.92 -6.32
N ASN A 3 -6.11 23.62 -5.79
CA ASN A 3 -6.35 22.57 -4.78
C ASN A 3 -5.94 21.17 -5.27
N ILE A 4 -6.14 20.87 -6.56
CA ILE A 4 -5.73 19.59 -7.16
C ILE A 4 -4.21 19.39 -7.01
N ASN A 5 -3.43 20.43 -7.28
CA ASN A 5 -1.97 20.38 -7.15
C ASN A 5 -1.51 20.33 -5.69
N LYS A 6 -2.24 20.97 -4.75
CA LYS A 6 -1.98 20.83 -3.30
C LYS A 6 -2.12 19.38 -2.86
N ILE A 7 -3.22 18.73 -3.22
CA ILE A 7 -3.49 17.32 -2.86
C ILE A 7 -2.42 16.38 -3.43
N ALA A 8 -1.99 16.62 -4.67
CA ALA A 8 -0.90 15.87 -5.29
C ALA A 8 0.41 15.99 -4.51
N LEU A 9 0.80 17.22 -4.14
CA LEU A 9 2.02 17.48 -3.39
C LEU A 9 1.97 16.91 -1.96
N ILE A 10 0.81 17.02 -1.30
CA ILE A 10 0.58 16.36 -0.01
C ILE A 10 0.79 14.85 -0.15
N GLY A 11 0.18 14.23 -1.17
CA GLY A 11 0.34 12.80 -1.48
C GLY A 11 1.80 12.41 -1.73
N ALA A 12 2.53 13.22 -2.49
CA ALA A 12 3.94 12.98 -2.81
C ALA A 12 4.84 13.01 -1.57
N PHE A 13 4.79 14.07 -0.77
CA PHE A 13 5.62 14.17 0.43
C PHE A 13 5.25 13.15 1.50
N ARG A 14 3.96 12.79 1.64
CA ARG A 14 3.56 11.70 2.54
C ARG A 14 4.06 10.35 2.07
N ALA A 15 3.91 10.05 0.79
CA ALA A 15 4.40 8.81 0.22
C ALA A 15 5.93 8.71 0.32
N LEU A 16 6.65 9.81 0.08
CA LEU A 16 8.10 9.87 0.28
C LEU A 16 8.47 9.56 1.74
N GLY A 17 7.87 10.27 2.69
CA GLY A 17 8.07 10.07 4.13
C GLY A 17 7.80 8.62 4.58
N GLY A 18 6.69 8.03 4.12
CA GLY A 18 6.30 6.66 4.48
C GLY A 18 7.13 5.58 3.80
N SER A 19 7.43 5.73 2.50
CA SER A 19 8.17 4.72 1.73
C SER A 19 9.66 4.66 2.08
N LEU A 20 10.21 5.69 2.72
CA LEU A 20 11.53 5.66 3.36
C LEU A 20 11.63 4.55 4.42
N ILE A 21 10.55 4.28 5.17
CA ILE A 21 10.57 3.36 6.31
C ILE A 21 9.81 2.05 6.04
N TRP A 22 8.69 2.10 5.31
CA TRP A 22 7.73 1.00 5.24
C TRP A 22 8.33 -0.35 4.81
N PRO A 23 9.15 -0.43 3.74
CA PRO A 23 9.79 -1.70 3.35
C PRO A 23 10.72 -2.26 4.42
N PHE A 24 11.28 -1.40 5.27
CA PHE A 24 12.35 -1.72 6.20
C PHE A 24 11.87 -2.00 7.63
N ILE A 25 10.62 -1.69 8.00
CA ILE A 25 10.13 -1.86 9.38
C ILE A 25 10.28 -3.31 9.85
N GLY A 26 9.62 -4.27 9.17
CA GLY A 26 9.72 -5.67 9.56
C GLY A 26 11.14 -6.22 9.44
N TYR A 27 11.89 -5.72 8.45
CA TYR A 27 13.28 -6.10 8.24
C TYR A 27 14.16 -5.64 9.40
N ALA A 28 13.95 -4.43 9.92
CA ALA A 28 14.66 -3.90 11.08
C ALA A 28 14.29 -4.64 12.36
N LEU A 29 13.00 -4.95 12.55
CA LEU A 29 12.54 -5.75 13.69
C LEU A 29 13.26 -7.11 13.71
N TYR A 30 13.43 -7.74 12.54
CA TYR A 30 14.15 -9.00 12.41
C TYR A 30 15.68 -8.85 12.53
N THR A 31 16.31 -7.93 11.81
CA THR A 31 17.77 -7.88 11.66
C THR A 31 18.49 -6.96 12.64
N VAL A 32 17.86 -5.86 13.04
CA VAL A 32 18.44 -4.88 13.97
C VAL A 32 18.05 -5.25 15.41
N TYR A 33 16.75 -5.46 15.65
CA TYR A 33 16.23 -5.78 16.97
C TYR A 33 16.25 -7.28 17.30
N LYS A 34 16.64 -8.14 16.33
CA LYS A 34 16.77 -9.59 16.49
C LYS A 34 15.49 -10.27 16.97
N LEU A 35 14.32 -9.69 16.65
CA LEU A 35 13.05 -10.32 16.99
C LEU A 35 12.83 -11.55 16.09
N PRO A 36 12.29 -12.65 16.64
CA PRO A 36 11.88 -13.80 15.84
C PRO A 36 10.85 -13.39 14.78
N LEU A 37 10.88 -14.05 13.62
CA LEU A 37 9.94 -13.79 12.52
C LEU A 37 8.47 -14.06 12.91
N THR A 38 8.22 -14.89 13.92
CA THR A 38 6.88 -15.04 14.52
C THR A 38 6.39 -13.77 15.21
N VAL A 39 7.29 -13.04 15.86
CA VAL A 39 6.98 -11.75 16.49
C VAL A 39 6.78 -10.66 15.43
N VAL A 40 7.59 -10.67 14.36
CA VAL A 40 7.39 -9.77 13.21
C VAL A 40 6.06 -10.06 12.50
N SER A 41 5.65 -11.33 12.42
CA SER A 41 4.33 -11.72 11.91
C SER A 41 3.21 -11.14 12.78
N LEU A 42 3.32 -11.25 14.11
CA LEU A 42 2.37 -10.66 15.05
C LEU A 42 2.31 -9.14 14.95
N PHE A 43 3.44 -8.47 14.77
CA PHE A 43 3.49 -7.02 14.55
C PHE A 43 2.61 -6.59 13.38
N TYR A 44 2.70 -7.27 12.23
CA TYR A 44 1.84 -6.97 11.09
C TYR A 44 0.37 -7.30 11.37
N LEU A 45 0.05 -8.41 12.06
CA LEU A 45 -1.34 -8.68 12.46
C LEU A 45 -1.93 -7.56 13.32
N LEU A 46 -1.16 -7.09 14.32
CA LEU A 46 -1.56 -5.98 15.18
C LEU A 46 -1.72 -4.69 14.39
N GLN A 47 -0.85 -4.43 13.40
CA GLN A 47 -0.97 -3.29 12.50
C GLN A 47 -2.35 -3.28 11.80
N GLY A 48 -2.83 -4.44 11.35
CA GLY A 48 -4.14 -4.55 10.70
C GLY A 48 -5.30 -4.26 11.66
N VAL A 49 -5.23 -4.78 12.89
CA VAL A 49 -6.24 -4.52 13.95
C VAL A 49 -6.28 -3.04 14.31
N ILE A 50 -5.11 -2.42 14.47
CA ILE A 50 -4.98 -1.00 14.76
C ILE A 50 -5.56 -0.14 13.64
N GLY A 51 -5.31 -0.51 12.38
CA GLY A 51 -5.87 0.22 11.24
C GLY A 51 -7.40 0.20 11.23
N LEU A 52 -8.03 -0.95 11.53
CA LEU A 52 -9.49 -1.03 11.66
C LEU A 52 -10.03 -0.08 12.74
N GLY A 53 -9.37 -0.03 13.91
CA GLY A 53 -9.72 0.93 14.96
C GLY A 53 -9.52 2.39 14.53
N ALA A 54 -8.43 2.67 13.81
CA ALA A 54 -8.10 3.99 13.31
C ALA A 54 -9.13 4.50 12.28
N TYR A 55 -9.66 3.64 11.41
CA TYR A 55 -10.73 4.01 10.47
C TYR A 55 -11.99 4.49 11.20
N TYR A 56 -12.41 3.77 12.25
CA TYR A 56 -13.59 4.13 13.05
C TYR A 56 -13.36 5.43 13.82
N VAL A 57 -12.26 5.52 14.59
CA VAL A 57 -11.92 6.71 15.37
C VAL A 57 -11.66 7.92 14.46
N GLY A 58 -10.98 7.70 13.34
CA GLY A 58 -10.67 8.72 12.35
C GLY A 58 -11.92 9.32 11.73
N GLY A 59 -12.94 8.52 11.42
CA GLY A 59 -14.23 9.03 10.95
C GLY A 59 -14.84 10.03 11.94
N ILE A 60 -15.04 9.60 13.20
CA ILE A 60 -15.62 10.43 14.25
C ILE A 60 -14.77 11.70 14.49
N LEU A 61 -13.45 11.53 14.60
CA LEU A 61 -12.54 12.63 14.89
C LEU A 61 -12.51 13.66 13.76
N THR A 62 -12.45 13.21 12.51
CA THR A 62 -12.41 14.11 11.34
C THR A 62 -13.75 14.79 11.12
N ASP A 63 -14.86 14.12 11.44
CA ASP A 63 -16.21 14.66 11.39
C ASP A 63 -16.44 15.78 12.40
N THR A 64 -15.99 15.58 13.63
CA THR A 64 -16.16 16.51 14.75
C THR A 64 -15.13 17.65 14.78
N LEU A 65 -13.83 17.33 14.65
CA LEU A 65 -12.74 18.30 14.75
C LEU A 65 -12.67 19.19 13.49
N GLY A 66 -12.95 18.61 12.33
CA GLY A 66 -12.72 19.19 11.00
C GLY A 66 -11.62 18.44 10.24
N ARG A 67 -11.71 18.41 8.90
CA ARG A 67 -10.92 17.50 8.04
C ARG A 67 -9.47 17.93 8.03
N ARG A 68 -9.23 19.22 7.81
CA ARG A 68 -7.88 19.77 7.75
C ARG A 68 -7.23 19.72 9.13
N LYS A 69 -7.96 20.07 10.20
CA LYS A 69 -7.49 19.88 11.59
C LYS A 69 -7.18 18.42 11.92
N GLY A 70 -8.01 17.49 11.48
CA GLY A 70 -7.77 16.05 11.60
C GLY A 70 -6.50 15.61 10.88
N MET A 71 -6.28 16.08 9.64
CA MET A 71 -5.02 15.85 8.91
C MET A 71 -3.82 16.38 9.69
N TYR A 72 -3.86 17.60 10.21
CA TYR A 72 -2.75 18.16 10.99
C TYR A 72 -2.39 17.34 12.23
N LEU A 73 -3.40 17.01 13.05
CA LEU A 73 -3.21 16.22 14.25
C LEU A 73 -2.60 14.86 13.89
N ALA A 74 -3.16 14.18 12.89
CA ALA A 74 -2.69 12.90 12.43
C ALA A 74 -1.24 12.94 11.92
N ILE A 75 -0.89 13.91 11.07
CA ILE A 75 0.48 14.07 10.55
C ILE A 75 1.46 14.33 11.69
N THR A 76 1.09 15.21 12.62
CA THR A 76 1.95 15.62 13.74
C THR A 76 2.20 14.45 14.68
N MET A 77 1.14 13.77 15.10
CA MET A 77 1.24 12.62 16.01
C MET A 77 1.96 11.44 15.37
N ALA A 78 1.68 11.14 14.10
CA ALA A 78 2.42 10.12 13.35
C ALA A 78 3.93 10.41 13.33
N SER A 79 4.31 11.66 13.06
CA SER A 79 5.72 12.08 12.99
C SER A 79 6.39 12.05 14.37
N ILE A 80 5.71 12.53 15.41
CA ILE A 80 6.19 12.44 16.80
C ILE A 80 6.43 10.97 17.18
N SER A 81 5.51 10.06 16.87
CA SER A 81 5.67 8.64 17.20
C SER A 81 6.94 8.03 16.60
N ILE A 82 7.24 8.26 15.31
CA ILE A 82 8.48 7.74 14.69
C ILE A 82 9.74 8.49 15.14
N MET A 83 9.64 9.80 15.44
CA MET A 83 10.76 10.55 16.02
C MET A 83 11.08 10.06 17.43
N MET A 84 10.07 9.76 18.26
CA MET A 84 10.29 9.14 19.56
C MET A 84 10.89 7.73 19.40
N ALA A 85 10.38 6.94 18.46
CA ALA A 85 10.91 5.60 18.18
C ALA A 85 12.39 5.64 17.79
N SER A 86 12.83 6.68 17.07
CA SER A 86 14.24 6.87 16.69
C SER A 86 15.20 7.03 17.87
N GLN A 87 14.70 7.39 19.05
CA GLN A 87 15.50 7.61 20.27
C GLN A 87 15.49 6.41 21.22
N ILE A 88 14.80 5.34 20.86
CA ILE A 88 14.57 4.18 21.74
C ILE A 88 15.29 2.95 21.16
N ALA A 89 15.90 2.16 22.03
CA ALA A 89 16.54 0.89 21.66
C ALA A 89 15.68 -0.35 21.97
N SER A 90 14.64 -0.22 22.80
CA SER A 90 13.72 -1.32 23.12
C SER A 90 12.84 -1.68 21.93
N ALA A 91 12.96 -2.91 21.45
CA ALA A 91 12.22 -3.43 20.31
C ALA A 91 10.69 -3.35 20.50
N ILE A 92 10.21 -3.62 21.71
CA ILE A 92 8.78 -3.55 22.05
C ILE A 92 8.30 -2.11 21.96
N LEU A 93 9.00 -1.17 22.61
CA LEU A 93 8.60 0.24 22.60
C LEU A 93 8.66 0.86 21.20
N VAL A 94 9.69 0.52 20.41
CA VAL A 94 9.80 0.94 19.00
C VAL A 94 8.63 0.39 18.19
N SER A 95 8.31 -0.89 18.36
CA SER A 95 7.16 -1.52 17.70
C SER A 95 5.84 -0.83 18.07
N THR A 96 5.62 -0.55 19.36
CA THR A 96 4.42 0.17 19.85
C THR A 96 4.31 1.56 19.26
N LEU A 97 5.42 2.30 19.16
CA LEU A 97 5.42 3.64 18.57
C LEU A 97 5.19 3.61 17.05
N ILE A 98 5.73 2.63 16.33
CA ILE A 98 5.44 2.45 14.90
C ILE A 98 3.96 2.05 14.69
N LEU A 99 3.40 1.26 15.59
CA LEU A 99 1.98 0.92 15.60
C LEU A 99 1.10 2.15 15.89
N ALA A 100 1.50 3.01 16.83
CA ALA A 100 0.85 4.30 17.06
C ALA A 100 0.96 5.20 15.82
N GLN A 101 2.12 5.22 15.16
CA GLN A 101 2.29 5.94 13.90
C GLN A 101 1.36 5.41 12.81
N THR A 102 1.16 4.10 12.70
CA THR A 102 0.20 3.48 11.78
C THR A 102 -1.22 3.97 12.07
N PHE A 103 -1.63 3.96 13.34
CA PHE A 103 -2.95 4.46 13.76
C PHE A 103 -3.21 5.89 13.28
N PHE A 104 -2.28 6.81 13.52
CA PHE A 104 -2.42 8.19 13.08
C PHE A 104 -2.36 8.33 11.55
N ASN A 105 -1.57 7.51 10.86
CA ASN A 105 -1.55 7.47 9.40
C ASN A 105 -2.91 7.12 8.80
N ASP A 106 -3.62 6.17 9.39
CA ASP A 106 -4.93 5.74 8.91
C ASP A 106 -6.02 6.80 9.21
N ILE A 107 -5.93 7.51 10.35
CA ILE A 107 -6.75 8.71 10.60
C ILE A 107 -6.50 9.78 9.52
N TYR A 108 -5.24 10.03 9.19
CA TYR A 108 -4.90 10.95 8.11
C TYR A 108 -5.54 10.50 6.79
N PHE A 109 -5.52 9.21 6.47
CA PHE A 109 -6.09 8.68 5.24
C PHE A 109 -7.60 8.93 5.17
N VAL A 110 -8.33 8.73 6.28
CA VAL A 110 -9.76 9.09 6.38
C VAL A 110 -9.95 10.58 6.12
N ALA A 111 -9.24 11.44 6.84
CA ALA A 111 -9.33 12.89 6.70
C ALA A 111 -9.03 13.38 5.27
N SER A 112 -7.97 12.82 4.67
CA SER A 112 -7.50 13.16 3.33
C SER A 112 -8.46 12.68 2.25
N THR A 113 -9.17 11.58 2.45
CA THR A 113 -10.15 11.10 1.47
C THR A 113 -11.42 11.94 1.55
N SER A 114 -11.88 12.25 2.76
CA SER A 114 -13.05 13.10 2.98
C SER A 114 -12.85 14.51 2.45
N ILE A 115 -11.70 15.14 2.69
CA ILE A 115 -11.43 16.50 2.21
C ILE A 115 -11.37 16.60 0.69
N VAL A 116 -10.91 15.55 0.00
CA VAL A 116 -10.93 15.50 -1.47
C VAL A 116 -12.37 15.40 -1.97
N GLY A 117 -13.20 14.61 -1.28
CA GLY A 117 -14.64 14.56 -1.54
C GLY A 117 -15.32 15.91 -1.36
N ASP A 118 -15.05 16.61 -0.26
CA ASP A 118 -15.64 17.91 0.06
C ASP A 118 -15.17 19.04 -0.89
N ILE A 119 -13.92 19.00 -1.38
CA ILE A 119 -13.39 20.03 -2.31
C ILE A 119 -13.93 19.86 -3.74
N PHE A 120 -14.12 18.63 -4.20
CA PHE A 120 -14.51 18.30 -5.58
C PHE A 120 -15.87 17.61 -5.60
N GLU A 121 -16.82 18.11 -4.79
CA GLU A 121 -18.17 17.57 -4.72
C GLU A 121 -19.04 17.94 -5.94
N ASP A 122 -18.62 18.96 -6.69
CA ASP A 122 -19.39 19.57 -7.78
C ASP A 122 -19.78 18.57 -8.89
N ASP A 123 -18.84 17.71 -9.30
CA ASP A 123 -19.07 16.74 -10.36
C ASP A 123 -18.15 15.51 -10.26
N LEU A 124 -18.57 14.42 -10.89
CA LEU A 124 -17.83 13.16 -10.84
C LEU A 124 -16.46 13.25 -11.54
N ASP A 125 -16.33 14.03 -12.61
CA ASP A 125 -15.09 14.10 -13.37
C ASP A 125 -14.03 14.91 -12.61
N SER A 126 -14.41 15.95 -11.86
CA SER A 126 -13.49 16.67 -10.98
C SER A 126 -12.96 15.77 -9.86
N LEU A 127 -13.81 14.96 -9.23
CA LEU A 127 -13.39 13.97 -8.23
C LEU A 127 -12.43 12.92 -8.82
N ILE A 128 -12.71 12.40 -10.02
CA ILE A 128 -11.83 11.44 -10.71
C ILE A 128 -10.48 12.08 -11.00
N ARG A 129 -10.46 13.32 -11.53
CA ARG A 129 -9.22 14.07 -11.79
C ARG A 129 -8.43 14.30 -10.50
N ALA A 130 -9.09 14.64 -9.40
CA ALA A 130 -8.44 14.89 -8.11
C ALA A 130 -7.79 13.62 -7.53
N PHE A 131 -8.50 12.50 -7.46
CA PHE A 131 -7.94 11.23 -6.98
C PHE A 131 -6.84 10.69 -7.91
N SER A 132 -6.98 10.85 -9.23
CA SER A 132 -5.94 10.50 -10.20
C SER A 132 -4.67 11.30 -9.94
N ARG A 133 -4.78 12.62 -9.77
CA ARG A 133 -3.63 13.48 -9.48
C ARG A 133 -3.00 13.17 -8.11
N GLN A 134 -3.81 12.85 -7.10
CA GLN A 134 -3.31 12.41 -5.80
C GLN A 134 -2.45 11.16 -5.93
N ARG A 135 -2.89 10.17 -6.73
CA ARG A 135 -2.13 8.95 -7.00
C ARG A 135 -0.81 9.22 -7.73
N VAL A 136 -0.80 10.14 -8.71
CA VAL A 136 0.45 10.56 -9.37
C VAL A 136 1.44 11.08 -8.33
N GLY A 137 0.98 11.93 -7.41
CA GLY A 137 1.81 12.41 -6.30
C GLY A 137 2.35 11.26 -5.45
N ILE A 138 1.46 10.38 -4.96
CA ILE A 138 1.84 9.22 -4.13
C ILE A 138 2.91 8.36 -4.83
N ASN A 139 2.72 8.02 -6.10
CA ASN A 139 3.66 7.20 -6.84
C ASN A 139 5.01 7.89 -7.03
N ALA A 140 5.04 9.21 -7.22
CA ALA A 140 6.29 9.97 -7.30
C ALA A 140 7.11 9.88 -5.99
N GLY A 141 6.45 9.96 -4.84
CA GLY A 141 7.11 9.74 -3.55
C GLY A 141 7.65 8.31 -3.39
N TRP A 142 6.84 7.32 -3.78
CA TRP A 142 7.22 5.90 -3.74
C TRP A 142 8.36 5.51 -4.69
N ALA A 143 8.51 6.18 -5.82
CA ALA A 143 9.58 5.88 -6.78
C ALA A 143 10.97 6.13 -6.19
N ILE A 144 11.11 7.14 -5.31
CA ILE A 144 12.42 7.58 -4.78
C ILE A 144 12.63 7.12 -3.34
N GLY A 145 11.57 7.07 -2.53
CA GLY A 145 11.66 6.87 -1.09
C GLY A 145 12.39 5.59 -0.66
N PRO A 146 12.11 4.40 -1.23
CA PRO A 146 12.80 3.18 -0.86
C PRO A 146 14.32 3.23 -1.13
N LEU A 147 14.76 3.79 -2.27
CA LEU A 147 16.19 3.89 -2.56
C LEU A 147 16.92 4.79 -1.55
N VAL A 148 16.36 5.97 -1.27
CA VAL A 148 16.91 6.89 -0.27
C VAL A 148 16.87 6.24 1.13
N GLY A 149 15.77 5.56 1.44
CA GLY A 149 15.55 4.89 2.72
C GLY A 149 16.53 3.77 2.96
N GLY A 150 16.78 2.94 1.94
CA GLY A 150 17.74 1.85 1.98
C GLY A 150 19.18 2.33 2.11
N TYR A 151 19.54 3.42 1.41
CA TYR A 151 20.85 4.04 1.57
C TYR A 151 21.07 4.55 3.00
N ILE A 152 20.09 5.27 3.56
CA ILE A 152 20.14 5.75 4.96
C ILE A 152 20.16 4.57 5.94
N PHE A 153 19.33 3.55 5.72
CA PHE A 153 19.30 2.35 6.55
C PHE A 153 20.67 1.68 6.63
N GLN A 154 21.33 1.51 5.48
CA GLN A 154 22.61 0.82 5.38
C GLN A 154 23.77 1.64 5.95
N THR A 155 23.76 2.97 5.76
CA THR A 155 24.90 3.84 6.13
C THR A 155 24.76 4.46 7.52
N LEU A 156 23.55 4.85 7.93
CA LEU A 156 23.26 5.57 9.17
C LEU A 156 22.45 4.75 10.17
N GLY A 157 21.90 3.60 9.75
CA GLY A 157 21.10 2.71 10.59
C GLY A 157 19.63 3.08 10.70
N PHE A 158 18.83 2.14 11.23
CA PHE A 158 17.37 2.27 11.30
C PHE A 158 16.88 3.45 12.16
N ASN A 159 17.56 3.76 13.26
CA ASN A 159 17.14 4.88 14.12
C ASN A 159 17.27 6.22 13.41
N LYS A 160 18.37 6.47 12.68
CA LYS A 160 18.52 7.69 11.88
C LYS A 160 17.53 7.75 10.73
N LEU A 161 17.22 6.61 10.12
CA LEU A 161 16.16 6.51 9.13
C LEU A 161 14.80 6.97 9.69
N LEU A 162 14.39 6.46 10.85
CA LEU A 162 13.13 6.86 11.51
C LEU A 162 13.09 8.36 11.80
N LEU A 163 14.21 8.94 12.27
CA LEU A 163 14.30 10.37 12.57
C LEU A 163 14.13 11.24 11.31
N ILE A 164 14.86 10.91 10.25
CA ILE A 164 14.81 11.64 8.97
C ILE A 164 13.42 11.52 8.35
N ALA A 165 12.85 10.31 8.35
CA ALA A 165 11.48 10.08 7.87
C ALA A 165 10.45 10.89 8.68
N GLY A 166 10.64 11.02 10.00
CA GLY A 166 9.84 11.87 10.87
C GLY A 166 9.80 13.33 10.44
N PHE A 167 10.97 13.92 10.16
CA PHE A 167 11.04 15.31 9.68
C PHE A 167 10.43 15.47 8.28
N ILE A 168 10.69 14.54 7.36
CA ILE A 168 10.12 14.58 6.00
C ILE A 168 8.58 14.45 6.06
N ALA A 169 8.06 13.63 6.96
CA ALA A 169 6.62 13.41 7.14
C ALA A 169 5.85 14.66 7.64
N LEU A 170 6.56 15.68 8.15
CA LEU A 170 5.99 16.98 8.56
C LEU A 170 5.84 17.96 7.38
N ILE A 171 6.61 17.83 6.29
CA ILE A 171 6.53 18.73 5.12
C ILE A 171 5.09 18.92 4.58
N PRO A 172 4.25 17.88 4.47
CA PRO A 172 2.86 18.01 4.03
C PRO A 172 2.02 19.02 4.83
N ILE A 173 2.34 19.31 6.10
CA ILE A 173 1.65 20.30 6.94
C ILE A 173 1.59 21.66 6.26
N TYR A 174 2.67 22.06 5.58
CA TYR A 174 2.73 23.32 4.84
C TYR A 174 1.64 23.40 3.75
N PHE A 175 1.33 22.29 3.08
CA PHE A 175 0.32 22.27 2.03
C PHE A 175 -1.08 22.05 2.58
N VAL A 176 -1.22 21.23 3.64
CA VAL A 176 -2.49 21.01 4.35
C VAL A 176 -3.04 22.31 4.91
N ARG A 177 -2.20 23.24 5.36
CA ARG A 177 -2.63 24.57 5.82
C ARG A 177 -3.35 25.41 4.78
N LEU A 178 -3.07 25.14 3.50
CA LEU A 178 -3.61 25.86 2.36
C LEU A 178 -4.93 25.25 1.87
N LEU A 179 -5.40 24.15 2.48
CA LEU A 179 -6.69 23.55 2.18
C LEU A 179 -7.82 24.28 2.93
N PRO A 180 -9.04 24.30 2.37
CA PRO A 180 -10.24 24.70 3.10
C PRO A 180 -10.51 23.79 4.31
N GLU A 181 -11.32 24.26 5.25
CA GLU A 181 -11.81 23.47 6.38
C GLU A 181 -13.25 23.06 6.13
N PHE A 182 -13.54 21.77 6.31
CA PHE A 182 -14.89 21.25 6.27
C PHE A 182 -15.24 20.54 7.58
N ARG A 183 -16.54 20.43 7.84
CA ARG A 183 -17.14 19.64 8.93
C ARG A 183 -18.30 18.83 8.35
N GLY A 184 -18.70 17.75 9.02
CA GLY A 184 -19.75 16.88 8.49
C GLY A 184 -20.27 15.92 9.54
N GLY A 185 -21.21 15.07 9.13
CA GLY A 185 -21.98 14.21 10.03
C GLY A 185 -21.45 12.79 10.11
N VAL A 186 -21.61 12.20 11.30
CA VAL A 186 -21.21 10.81 11.58
C VAL A 186 -22.23 9.85 10.96
N GLU A 187 -22.04 9.48 9.70
CA GLU A 187 -22.77 8.37 9.07
C GLU A 187 -21.80 7.28 8.59
N VAL A 188 -21.56 6.30 9.45
CA VAL A 188 -20.80 5.09 9.10
C VAL A 188 -21.80 3.99 8.72
N SER A 189 -21.77 3.54 7.46
CA SER A 189 -22.57 2.40 7.00
C SER A 189 -21.71 1.45 6.18
N PHE A 190 -21.69 0.18 6.58
CA PHE A 190 -20.93 -0.91 5.96
C PHE A 190 -21.88 -1.92 5.32
N THR A 191 -22.62 -1.54 4.28
CA THR A 191 -23.40 -2.50 3.50
C THR A 191 -22.58 -2.98 2.31
N VAL A 192 -22.34 -4.29 2.24
CA VAL A 192 -21.56 -4.93 1.17
C VAL A 192 -22.46 -5.92 0.44
N SER A 193 -22.59 -5.79 -0.87
CA SER A 193 -23.36 -6.76 -1.66
C SER A 193 -22.63 -8.10 -1.73
N LYS A 194 -23.36 -9.22 -1.79
CA LYS A 194 -22.76 -10.56 -1.98
C LYS A 194 -21.89 -10.65 -3.24
N LYS A 195 -22.23 -9.88 -4.27
CA LYS A 195 -21.48 -9.82 -5.54
C LYS A 195 -20.14 -9.11 -5.36
N LEU A 196 -20.13 -8.00 -4.63
CA LEU A 196 -18.91 -7.29 -4.25
C LEU A 196 -18.03 -8.18 -3.35
N LEU A 197 -18.60 -8.86 -2.35
CA LEU A 197 -17.85 -9.75 -1.47
C LEU A 197 -17.10 -10.87 -2.21
N LYS A 198 -17.75 -11.50 -3.21
CA LYS A 198 -17.11 -12.52 -4.08
C LYS A 198 -15.93 -11.96 -4.88
N PHE A 199 -15.91 -10.66 -5.15
CA PHE A 199 -14.81 -9.98 -5.83
C PHE A 199 -13.71 -9.51 -4.85
N LEU A 200 -14.09 -9.18 -3.61
CA LEU A 200 -13.16 -8.70 -2.58
C LEU A 200 -12.21 -9.80 -2.10
N ILE A 201 -12.65 -11.07 -2.04
CA ILE A 201 -11.79 -12.19 -1.63
C ILE A 201 -10.58 -12.38 -2.56
N PRO A 202 -10.73 -12.59 -3.88
CA PRO A 202 -9.58 -12.69 -4.78
C PRO A 202 -8.75 -11.41 -4.81
N SER A 203 -9.36 -10.24 -4.60
CA SER A 203 -8.64 -8.97 -4.45
C SER A 203 -7.72 -9.00 -3.22
N ALA A 204 -8.23 -9.42 -2.06
CA ALA A 204 -7.40 -9.52 -0.85
C ALA A 204 -6.22 -10.48 -1.04
N LEU A 205 -6.43 -11.63 -1.67
CA LEU A 205 -5.37 -12.60 -1.96
C LEU A 205 -4.28 -12.02 -2.86
N ILE A 206 -4.65 -11.31 -3.94
CA ILE A 206 -3.64 -10.72 -4.81
C ILE A 206 -2.91 -9.58 -4.09
N PHE A 207 -3.58 -8.79 -3.26
CA PHE A 207 -2.92 -7.76 -2.45
C PHE A 207 -2.01 -8.34 -1.35
N MET A 208 -2.28 -9.54 -0.84
CA MET A 208 -1.36 -10.28 0.02
C MET A 208 -0.07 -10.68 -0.72
N LEU A 209 -0.17 -11.09 -1.99
CA LEU A 209 1.00 -11.33 -2.82
C LEU A 209 1.70 -10.02 -3.19
N MET A 210 0.95 -8.93 -3.40
CA MET A 210 1.55 -7.64 -3.75
C MET A 210 2.39 -7.03 -2.63
N SER A 211 2.05 -7.29 -1.36
CA SER A 211 2.84 -6.74 -0.25
C SER A 211 4.22 -7.36 -0.09
N GLN A 212 4.54 -8.40 -0.86
CA GLN A 212 5.88 -8.98 -0.86
C GLN A 212 6.94 -8.02 -1.44
N LEU A 213 6.52 -7.06 -2.28
CA LEU A 213 7.33 -5.92 -2.72
C LEU A 213 7.57 -4.92 -1.56
N GLY A 214 8.37 -5.37 -0.59
CA GLY A 214 8.62 -4.70 0.67
C GLY A 214 9.34 -5.65 1.61
N PHE A 215 8.79 -5.87 2.81
CA PHE A 215 9.36 -6.73 3.84
C PHE A 215 9.75 -8.13 3.35
N GLY A 216 8.89 -8.78 2.54
CA GLY A 216 9.14 -10.13 2.03
C GLY A 216 10.41 -10.21 1.20
N LEU A 217 10.47 -9.44 0.11
CA LEU A 217 11.64 -9.44 -0.79
C LEU A 217 12.91 -8.95 -0.10
N ILE A 218 12.86 -7.86 0.68
CA ILE A 218 14.08 -7.36 1.33
C ILE A 218 14.63 -8.34 2.34
N THR A 219 13.79 -8.99 3.14
CA THR A 219 14.24 -9.98 4.12
C THR A 219 14.86 -11.18 3.41
N PHE A 220 14.19 -11.69 2.37
CA PHE A 220 14.71 -12.83 1.62
C PHE A 220 16.03 -12.50 0.91
N TYR A 221 16.07 -11.44 0.10
CA TYR A 221 17.26 -11.13 -0.70
C TYR A 221 18.48 -10.75 0.14
N THR A 222 18.30 -10.01 1.23
CA THR A 222 19.43 -9.64 2.10
C THR A 222 19.91 -10.82 2.95
N THR A 223 19.00 -11.70 3.39
CA THR A 223 19.35 -12.80 4.31
C THR A 223 19.82 -14.06 3.59
N VAL A 224 19.21 -14.38 2.45
CA VAL A 224 19.44 -15.64 1.71
C VAL A 224 20.34 -15.43 0.49
N THR A 225 20.10 -14.39 -0.30
CA THR A 225 20.91 -14.10 -1.51
C THR A 225 22.05 -13.11 -1.25
N HIS A 226 22.16 -12.59 -0.02
CA HIS A 226 23.19 -11.65 0.43
C HIS A 226 23.30 -10.35 -0.39
N PHE A 227 22.19 -9.91 -0.99
CA PHE A 227 22.16 -8.57 -1.58
C PHE A 227 22.25 -7.51 -0.49
N THR A 228 22.90 -6.41 -0.81
CA THR A 228 22.89 -5.23 0.06
C THR A 228 21.49 -4.63 0.13
N VAL A 229 21.19 -3.92 1.23
CA VAL A 229 19.93 -3.19 1.39
C VAL A 229 19.74 -2.19 0.24
N VAL A 230 20.81 -1.52 -0.18
CA VAL A 230 20.79 -0.59 -1.32
C VAL A 230 20.44 -1.31 -2.63
N GLN A 231 21.00 -2.49 -2.91
CA GLN A 231 20.64 -3.27 -4.11
C GLN A 231 19.15 -3.60 -4.14
N VAL A 232 18.59 -4.13 -3.04
CA VAL A 232 17.13 -4.40 -3.01
C VAL A 232 16.32 -3.12 -3.17
N SER A 233 16.80 -2.01 -2.62
CA SER A 233 16.11 -0.72 -2.73
C SER A 233 16.14 -0.15 -4.16
N PHE A 234 17.19 -0.46 -4.94
CA PHE A 234 17.21 -0.21 -6.38
C PHE A 234 16.14 -1.03 -7.12
N LEU A 235 15.89 -2.29 -6.73
CA LEU A 235 14.80 -3.09 -7.30
C LEU A 235 13.44 -2.43 -7.05
N PHE A 236 13.19 -1.90 -5.86
CA PHE A 236 11.97 -1.15 -5.56
C PHE A 236 11.84 0.13 -6.42
N MET A 237 12.95 0.83 -6.67
CA MET A 237 12.96 1.97 -7.59
C MET A 237 12.65 1.54 -9.03
N ILE A 238 13.18 0.41 -9.51
CA ILE A 238 12.87 -0.12 -10.86
C ILE A 238 11.36 -0.32 -11.00
N ASN A 239 10.71 -0.95 -10.01
CA ASN A 239 9.26 -1.11 -9.98
C ASN A 239 8.54 0.25 -10.08
N GLY A 240 8.86 1.20 -9.20
CA GLY A 240 8.23 2.52 -9.19
C GLY A 240 8.39 3.29 -10.51
N MET A 241 9.60 3.31 -11.07
CA MET A 241 9.91 3.98 -12.33
C MET A 241 9.19 3.34 -13.52
N MET A 242 9.17 2.01 -13.58
CA MET A 242 8.45 1.29 -14.63
C MET A 242 6.96 1.57 -14.61
N ILE A 243 6.33 1.62 -13.42
CA ILE A 243 4.91 1.99 -13.30
C ILE A 243 4.70 3.39 -13.88
N VAL A 244 5.52 4.38 -13.51
CA VAL A 244 5.40 5.75 -14.03
C VAL A 244 5.50 5.80 -15.56
N VAL A 245 6.41 5.04 -16.16
CA VAL A 245 6.66 5.07 -17.61
C VAL A 245 5.62 4.27 -18.40
N LEU A 246 5.21 3.11 -17.90
CA LEU A 246 4.47 2.11 -18.70
C LEU A 246 2.97 2.02 -18.37
N GLN A 247 2.51 2.53 -17.23
CA GLN A 247 1.12 2.36 -16.77
C GLN A 247 0.09 2.89 -17.76
N ASP A 248 0.32 4.07 -18.35
CA ASP A 248 -0.61 4.69 -19.29
C ASP A 248 -0.64 3.98 -20.65
N TYR A 249 0.52 3.51 -21.12
CA TYR A 249 0.63 2.80 -22.39
C TYR A 249 -0.05 1.43 -22.31
N ILE A 250 0.33 0.62 -21.32
CA ILE A 250 -0.23 -0.71 -21.13
C ILE A 250 -1.71 -0.62 -20.74
N GLY A 251 -2.08 0.34 -19.88
CA GLY A 251 -3.45 0.53 -19.41
C GLY A 251 -4.48 0.68 -20.53
N LYS A 252 -4.13 1.37 -21.62
CA LYS A 252 -4.98 1.52 -22.82
C LYS A 252 -5.27 0.19 -23.53
N MET A 253 -4.36 -0.80 -23.40
CA MET A 253 -4.49 -2.11 -24.03
C MET A 253 -5.38 -3.07 -23.21
N LEU A 254 -5.65 -2.77 -21.93
CA LEU A 254 -6.36 -3.66 -21.01
C LEU A 254 -7.90 -3.57 -21.13
N SER A 255 -8.42 -3.63 -22.35
CA SER A 255 -9.85 -3.46 -22.62
C SER A 255 -10.73 -4.64 -22.17
N ASN A 256 -10.18 -5.85 -22.13
CA ASN A 256 -10.90 -7.06 -21.73
C ASN A 256 -10.48 -7.55 -20.34
N VAL A 257 -11.14 -7.01 -19.31
CA VAL A 257 -10.92 -7.37 -17.89
C VAL A 257 -10.97 -8.90 -17.66
N ARG A 258 -11.91 -9.60 -18.30
CA ARG A 258 -12.10 -11.06 -18.10
C ARG A 258 -10.88 -11.87 -18.57
N LYS A 259 -10.14 -11.34 -19.54
CA LYS A 259 -8.89 -11.93 -20.05
C LYS A 259 -7.69 -11.47 -19.22
N PHE A 260 -7.52 -10.16 -19.08
CA PHE A 260 -6.28 -9.59 -18.58
C PHE A 260 -6.13 -9.69 -17.06
N LEU A 261 -7.23 -9.62 -16.28
CA LEU A 261 -7.10 -9.70 -14.82
C LEU A 261 -6.60 -11.07 -14.34
N PRO A 262 -7.20 -12.21 -14.75
CA PRO A 262 -6.65 -13.53 -14.40
C PRO A 262 -5.22 -13.75 -14.96
N LEU A 263 -4.95 -13.29 -16.19
CA LEU A 263 -3.61 -13.38 -16.79
C LEU A 263 -2.57 -12.62 -15.97
N GLY A 264 -2.87 -11.39 -15.56
CA GLY A 264 -1.99 -10.60 -14.70
C GLY A 264 -1.72 -11.30 -13.37
N CYS A 265 -2.72 -11.92 -12.76
CA CYS A 265 -2.55 -12.70 -11.52
C CYS A 265 -1.65 -13.94 -11.72
N ILE A 266 -1.75 -14.62 -12.88
CA ILE A 266 -0.87 -15.73 -13.25
C ILE A 266 0.56 -15.25 -13.41
N ILE A 267 0.78 -14.16 -14.16
CA ILE A 267 2.12 -13.58 -14.33
C ILE A 267 2.69 -13.22 -12.95
N TYR A 268 1.90 -12.61 -12.08
CA TYR A 268 2.32 -12.28 -10.72
C TYR A 268 2.72 -13.51 -9.90
N GLY A 269 1.92 -14.58 -9.95
CA GLY A 269 2.24 -15.84 -9.30
C GLY A 269 3.53 -16.46 -9.82
N VAL A 270 3.72 -16.51 -11.15
CA VAL A 270 4.93 -17.04 -11.79
C VAL A 270 6.16 -16.22 -11.41
N SER A 271 6.09 -14.89 -11.45
CA SER A 271 7.22 -14.03 -11.08
C SER A 271 7.61 -14.19 -9.61
N TYR A 272 6.65 -14.15 -8.68
CA TYR A 272 7.00 -14.38 -7.28
C TYR A 272 7.50 -15.80 -6.99
N PHE A 273 7.09 -16.80 -7.77
CA PHE A 273 7.69 -18.13 -7.69
C PHE A 273 9.13 -18.14 -8.21
N ALA A 274 9.42 -17.38 -9.27
CA ALA A 274 10.76 -17.25 -9.84
C ALA A 274 11.78 -16.69 -8.83
N VAL A 275 11.34 -15.94 -7.81
CA VAL A 275 12.19 -15.46 -6.71
C VAL A 275 12.95 -16.59 -6.01
N ALA A 276 12.39 -17.80 -5.96
CA ALA A 276 13.06 -18.96 -5.38
C ALA A 276 14.37 -19.35 -6.07
N PHE A 277 14.57 -18.94 -7.32
CA PHE A 277 15.68 -19.35 -8.17
C PHE A 277 16.70 -18.24 -8.43
N ILE A 278 16.48 -17.05 -7.87
CA ILE A 278 17.34 -15.89 -8.11
C ILE A 278 18.65 -16.04 -7.32
N THR A 279 19.75 -15.87 -8.04
CA THR A 279 21.12 -15.99 -7.51
C THR A 279 21.90 -14.69 -7.57
N ASN A 280 21.55 -13.79 -8.50
CA ASN A 280 22.26 -12.54 -8.70
C ASN A 280 21.33 -11.35 -8.99
N PHE A 281 21.89 -10.14 -8.90
CA PHE A 281 21.12 -8.91 -9.00
C PHE A 281 20.45 -8.73 -10.37
N SER A 282 21.09 -9.16 -11.45
CA SER A 282 20.53 -9.03 -12.80
C SER A 282 19.28 -9.88 -12.98
N GLU A 283 19.29 -11.12 -12.49
CA GLU A 283 18.09 -11.98 -12.44
C GLU A 283 16.98 -11.33 -11.63
N ALA A 284 17.32 -10.73 -10.48
CA ALA A 284 16.34 -10.01 -9.65
C ALA A 284 15.75 -8.78 -10.34
N ALA A 285 16.56 -8.02 -11.08
CA ALA A 285 16.09 -6.89 -11.85
C ALA A 285 15.13 -7.34 -12.96
N VAL A 286 15.44 -8.44 -13.66
CA VAL A 286 14.57 -9.04 -14.68
C VAL A 286 13.26 -9.55 -14.07
N ASP A 287 13.31 -10.24 -12.94
CA ASP A 287 12.09 -10.71 -12.27
C ASP A 287 11.19 -9.54 -11.81
N ILE A 288 11.79 -8.48 -11.27
CA ILE A 288 11.07 -7.27 -10.87
C ILE A 288 10.37 -6.59 -12.05
N ILE A 289 10.95 -6.65 -13.26
CA ILE A 289 10.26 -6.18 -14.48
C ILE A 289 8.95 -6.97 -14.68
N PHE A 290 8.96 -8.29 -14.53
CA PHE A 290 7.75 -9.11 -14.68
C PHE A 290 6.75 -8.93 -13.55
N ILE A 291 7.21 -8.86 -12.29
CA ILE A 291 6.38 -8.47 -11.13
C ILE A 291 5.67 -7.15 -11.46
N THR A 292 6.41 -6.16 -11.95
CA THR A 292 5.87 -4.83 -12.25
C THR A 292 4.88 -4.85 -13.41
N LEU A 293 5.15 -5.60 -14.48
CA LEU A 293 4.20 -5.75 -15.59
C LEU A 293 2.87 -6.35 -15.12
N ALA A 294 2.92 -7.37 -14.27
CA ALA A 294 1.72 -7.95 -13.67
C ALA A 294 0.99 -6.95 -12.75
N GLU A 295 1.71 -6.16 -11.96
CA GLU A 295 1.12 -5.09 -11.15
C GLU A 295 0.41 -4.03 -12.00
N ILE A 296 1.02 -3.58 -13.09
CA ILE A 296 0.44 -2.63 -14.05
C ILE A 296 -0.87 -3.17 -14.66
N ILE A 297 -0.98 -4.49 -14.82
CA ILE A 297 -2.19 -5.16 -15.31
C ILE A 297 -3.25 -5.26 -14.20
N VAL A 298 -2.89 -5.84 -13.06
CA VAL A 298 -3.83 -6.21 -12.00
C VAL A 298 -4.41 -4.97 -11.30
N SER A 299 -3.55 -4.05 -10.86
CA SER A 299 -3.94 -2.92 -10.02
C SER A 299 -5.07 -2.06 -10.58
N PRO A 300 -5.01 -1.55 -11.83
CA PRO A 300 -6.09 -0.73 -12.38
C PRO A 300 -7.36 -1.54 -12.64
N LEU A 301 -7.24 -2.80 -13.07
CA LEU A 301 -8.39 -3.65 -13.37
C LEU A 301 -9.17 -4.01 -12.12
N VAL A 302 -8.49 -4.37 -11.03
CA VAL A 302 -9.14 -4.66 -9.74
C VAL A 302 -9.91 -3.43 -9.25
N GLN A 303 -9.30 -2.24 -9.33
CA GLN A 303 -9.94 -0.98 -8.94
C GLN A 303 -11.14 -0.62 -9.81
N ALA A 304 -11.03 -0.78 -11.14
CA ALA A 304 -12.10 -0.48 -12.08
C ALA A 304 -13.31 -1.40 -11.87
N VAL A 305 -13.08 -2.70 -11.70
CA VAL A 305 -14.16 -3.67 -11.45
C VAL A 305 -14.80 -3.42 -10.09
N ALA A 306 -14.01 -3.21 -9.02
CA ALA A 306 -14.55 -2.87 -7.71
C ALA A 306 -15.47 -1.65 -7.79
N THR A 307 -15.03 -0.59 -8.49
CA THR A 307 -15.81 0.63 -8.71
C THR A 307 -17.09 0.36 -9.51
N SER A 308 -17.04 -0.52 -10.52
CA SER A 308 -18.21 -0.86 -11.35
C SER A 308 -19.32 -1.58 -10.58
N PHE A 309 -18.99 -2.24 -9.47
CA PHE A 309 -19.98 -2.85 -8.58
C PHE A 309 -20.66 -1.85 -7.64
N THR A 310 -20.21 -0.59 -7.66
CA THR A 310 -20.74 0.43 -6.77
C THR A 310 -21.88 1.24 -7.37
N GLU A 311 -22.96 1.37 -6.60
CA GLU A 311 -24.07 2.26 -6.94
C GLU A 311 -23.65 3.72 -6.82
N LYS A 312 -24.08 4.60 -7.74
CA LYS A 312 -23.68 6.02 -7.75
C LYS A 312 -23.89 6.70 -6.39
N ARG A 313 -25.00 6.42 -5.70
CA ARG A 313 -25.36 7.02 -4.40
C ARG A 313 -24.56 6.48 -3.21
N GLN A 314 -23.94 5.30 -3.32
CA GLN A 314 -23.19 4.65 -2.24
C GLN A 314 -21.71 4.36 -2.61
N ARG A 315 -21.23 4.93 -3.72
CA ARG A 315 -19.90 4.66 -4.28
C ARG A 315 -18.77 4.88 -3.28
N GLY A 316 -18.78 6.00 -2.56
CA GLY A 316 -17.78 6.29 -1.53
C GLY A 316 -17.73 5.23 -0.42
N LYS A 317 -18.88 4.86 0.14
CA LYS A 317 -18.99 3.84 1.19
C LYS A 317 -18.47 2.48 0.71
N GLN A 318 -18.84 2.06 -0.50
CA GLN A 318 -18.46 0.76 -1.04
C GLN A 318 -17.01 0.70 -1.53
N ILE A 319 -16.46 1.79 -2.08
CA ILE A 319 -15.02 1.92 -2.36
C ILE A 319 -14.21 1.91 -1.06
N GLY A 320 -14.72 2.51 0.02
CA GLY A 320 -14.12 2.44 1.35
C GLY A 320 -13.95 1.00 1.83
N VAL A 321 -14.98 0.16 1.66
CA VAL A 321 -14.88 -1.28 1.98
C VAL A 321 -13.83 -1.97 1.11
N PHE A 322 -13.79 -1.68 -0.19
CA PHE A 322 -12.71 -2.19 -1.06
C PHE A 322 -11.33 -1.81 -0.51
N GLY A 323 -11.14 -0.54 -0.14
CA GLY A 323 -9.92 -0.04 0.49
C GLY A 323 -9.51 -0.88 1.69
N ILE A 324 -10.43 -1.13 2.63
CA ILE A 324 -10.20 -1.97 3.82
C ILE A 324 -9.69 -3.37 3.43
N PHE A 325 -10.35 -4.04 2.48
CA PHE A 325 -9.94 -5.38 2.04
C PHE A 325 -8.54 -5.39 1.40
N THR A 326 -8.22 -4.37 0.58
CA THR A 326 -6.88 -4.29 -0.03
C THR A 326 -5.79 -3.96 0.98
N SER A 327 -6.09 -3.14 2.00
CA SER A 327 -5.16 -2.80 3.08
C SER A 327 -4.92 -4.01 3.99
N LEU A 328 -5.98 -4.68 4.43
CA LEU A 328 -5.89 -5.92 5.20
C LEU A 328 -5.14 -7.01 4.43
N GLY A 329 -5.41 -7.14 3.12
CA GLY A 329 -4.65 -8.03 2.25
C GLY A 329 -3.16 -7.76 2.32
N ARG A 330 -2.71 -6.51 2.16
CA ARG A 330 -1.27 -6.20 2.24
C ARG A 330 -0.66 -6.53 3.59
N VAL A 331 -1.33 -6.12 4.67
CA VAL A 331 -0.86 -6.33 6.05
C VAL A 331 -0.77 -7.82 6.38
N PHE A 332 -1.80 -8.59 6.04
CA PHE A 332 -1.80 -10.05 6.21
C PHE A 332 -0.79 -10.74 5.29
N GLY A 333 -0.52 -10.20 4.10
CA GLY A 333 0.54 -10.71 3.24
C GLY A 333 1.92 -10.60 3.88
N SER A 334 2.23 -9.46 4.50
CA SER A 334 3.51 -9.27 5.23
C SER A 334 3.60 -10.17 6.46
N SER A 335 2.50 -10.32 7.20
CA SER A 335 2.41 -11.25 8.34
C SER A 335 2.60 -12.71 7.90
N LEU A 336 1.94 -13.13 6.83
CA LEU A 336 2.03 -14.48 6.28
C LEU A 336 3.44 -14.78 5.81
N ALA A 337 4.08 -13.86 5.09
CA ALA A 337 5.47 -14.01 4.68
C ALA A 337 6.40 -14.19 5.87
N SER A 338 6.26 -13.35 6.90
CA SER A 338 7.04 -13.47 8.13
C SER A 338 6.83 -14.83 8.81
N TYR A 339 5.57 -15.28 8.90
CA TYR A 339 5.25 -16.57 9.48
C TYR A 339 5.87 -17.73 8.68
N LEU A 340 5.71 -17.75 7.36
CA LEU A 340 6.28 -18.77 6.49
C LEU A 340 7.82 -18.78 6.52
N MET A 341 8.45 -17.61 6.57
CA MET A 341 9.91 -17.50 6.71
C MET A 341 10.43 -18.10 8.01
N THR A 342 9.62 -18.18 9.07
CA THR A 342 10.02 -18.86 10.31
C THR A 342 10.43 -20.31 10.05
N PHE A 343 9.79 -20.98 9.09
CA PHE A 343 10.01 -22.40 8.79
C PHE A 343 10.75 -22.61 7.47
N PHE A 344 10.57 -21.72 6.49
CA PHE A 344 10.96 -21.94 5.10
C PHE A 344 11.87 -20.86 4.51
N LEU A 345 12.43 -19.94 5.32
CA LEU A 345 13.33 -18.88 4.81
C LEU A 345 14.48 -19.46 3.97
N TYR A 346 15.07 -20.56 4.41
CA TYR A 346 16.16 -21.25 3.71
C TYR A 346 15.68 -22.40 2.80
N SER A 347 14.37 -22.47 2.54
CA SER A 347 13.75 -23.40 1.58
C SER A 347 12.99 -22.58 0.53
N PRO A 348 13.69 -21.87 -0.37
CA PRO A 348 13.07 -20.83 -1.22
C PRO A 348 11.91 -21.33 -2.06
N ILE A 349 12.01 -22.56 -2.59
CA ILE A 349 10.96 -23.18 -3.41
C ILE A 349 9.66 -23.34 -2.62
N VAL A 350 9.74 -23.75 -1.34
CA VAL A 350 8.57 -23.92 -0.48
C VAL A 350 8.00 -22.55 -0.09
N LEU A 351 8.84 -21.63 0.36
CA LEU A 351 8.41 -20.28 0.77
C LEU A 351 7.69 -19.54 -0.36
N TRP A 352 8.36 -19.38 -1.49
CA TRP A 352 7.83 -18.64 -2.64
C TRP A 352 6.77 -19.45 -3.39
N GLY A 353 6.79 -20.78 -3.33
CA GLY A 353 5.69 -21.63 -3.78
C GLY A 353 4.39 -21.38 -3.01
N LEU A 354 4.46 -21.32 -1.68
CA LEU A 354 3.31 -21.00 -0.84
C LEU A 354 2.82 -19.56 -1.05
N LEU A 355 3.72 -18.57 -1.14
CA LEU A 355 3.32 -17.18 -1.40
C LEU A 355 2.73 -17.00 -2.81
N SER A 356 3.36 -17.55 -3.85
CA SER A 356 2.87 -17.47 -5.23
C SER A 356 1.53 -18.18 -5.44
N SER A 357 1.21 -19.21 -4.64
CA SER A 357 -0.08 -19.90 -4.67
C SER A 357 -1.27 -18.93 -4.51
N LEU A 358 -1.08 -17.81 -3.79
CA LEU A 358 -2.08 -16.75 -3.65
C LEU A 358 -2.42 -16.10 -5.00
N GLY A 359 -1.43 -15.90 -5.86
CA GLY A 359 -1.61 -15.34 -7.21
C GLY A 359 -2.39 -16.30 -8.11
N PHE A 360 -2.03 -17.58 -8.10
CA PHE A 360 -2.74 -18.61 -8.87
C PHE A 360 -4.18 -18.81 -8.38
N LEU A 361 -4.38 -18.86 -7.07
CA LEU A 361 -5.72 -18.96 -6.48
C LEU A 361 -6.56 -17.73 -6.80
N SER A 362 -5.97 -16.53 -6.70
CA SER A 362 -6.65 -15.29 -7.10
C SER A 362 -7.03 -15.31 -8.58
N ALA A 363 -6.16 -15.79 -9.47
CA ALA A 363 -6.46 -15.93 -10.89
C ALA A 363 -7.69 -16.83 -11.16
N ILE A 364 -7.73 -18.01 -10.51
CA ILE A 364 -8.86 -18.95 -10.61
C ILE A 364 -10.15 -18.28 -10.12
N LEU A 365 -10.10 -17.66 -8.94
CA LEU A 365 -11.26 -17.02 -8.34
C LEU A 365 -11.75 -15.80 -9.13
N PHE A 366 -10.86 -14.98 -9.68
CA PHE A 366 -11.23 -13.88 -10.57
C PHE A 366 -11.84 -14.40 -11.87
N PHE A 367 -11.27 -15.45 -12.46
CA PHE A 367 -11.85 -16.07 -13.66
C PHE A 367 -13.29 -16.54 -13.39
N LEU A 368 -13.54 -17.20 -12.27
CA LEU A 368 -14.88 -17.64 -11.87
C LEU A 368 -15.82 -16.45 -11.57
N ALA A 369 -15.35 -15.45 -10.83
CA ALA A 369 -16.14 -14.27 -10.47
C ALA A 369 -16.53 -13.43 -11.70
N LEU A 370 -15.62 -13.35 -12.69
CA LEU A 370 -15.80 -12.52 -13.89
C LEU A 370 -16.58 -13.20 -15.02
N ARG A 371 -16.83 -14.52 -14.97
CA ARG A 371 -17.67 -15.21 -15.96
C ARG A 371 -19.04 -14.57 -16.14
N THR A 372 -19.64 -14.13 -15.03
CA THR A 372 -20.97 -13.49 -15.00
C THR A 372 -20.91 -11.96 -15.02
N PHE A 373 -19.70 -11.38 -15.07
CA PHE A 373 -19.49 -9.94 -15.04
C PHE A 373 -19.85 -9.32 -16.38
N LYS A 374 -21.07 -8.80 -16.51
CA LYS A 374 -21.41 -7.90 -17.62
C LYS A 374 -20.88 -6.50 -17.25
N PRO A 375 -19.93 -5.93 -17.99
CA PRO A 375 -19.61 -4.52 -17.80
C PRO A 375 -20.91 -3.74 -17.95
N ALA A 376 -21.21 -2.84 -17.02
CA ALA A 376 -22.29 -1.89 -17.21
C ALA A 376 -21.98 -1.18 -18.53
N GLN A 377 -22.76 -1.45 -19.57
CA GLN A 377 -22.62 -0.78 -20.85
C GLN A 377 -22.54 0.71 -20.56
N SER A 378 -21.54 1.36 -21.16
CA SER A 378 -21.36 2.81 -21.16
C SER A 378 -22.71 3.51 -21.30
N GLN A 379 -23.26 4.00 -20.18
CA GLN A 379 -24.30 5.03 -20.19
C GLN A 379 -23.64 6.39 -20.48
N VAL A 380 -22.91 6.44 -21.59
CA VAL A 380 -22.42 7.65 -22.23
C VAL A 380 -22.81 7.46 -23.68
N ARG A 381 -24.00 7.96 -24.01
CA ARG A 381 -24.28 8.46 -25.35
C ARG A 381 -23.57 9.79 -25.50
#